data_AF-F3UNT3-F1
#
_entry.id   AF-F3UNT3-F1
#
_cell.length_a   1.000
_cell.length_b   1.000
_cell.length_c   1.000
_cell.angle_alpha   90.00
_cell.angle_beta   90.00
_cell.angle_gamma   90.00
#
_symmetry.space_group_name_H-M   'P 1'
#
loop_
_entity.id
_entity.type
_entity.pdbx_description
1 polymer ?
#
loop_
_entity_poly.entity_id
_entity_poly.type
_entity_poly.pdbx_seq_one_letter_code
_entity_poly.pdbx_strand_id
1 'polypeptide(L)'
;MMKQIQKGFTLVEMVMAIMLMSMIALIIGVIFNTMFSSRELIEREASIQAEMRTSMQYVDRTVGKATSIFVLDDSKFKGSKQGLSREWSYIGLSADGKKVMNYVWNKKKQDWDVSELGTKSLYNMKLDLEFKTEGAYQDNRLISYNLSGKYPDTNNKLSIDTAISALNTKQVFSKVAKGKKGIAIAYRTDPIQGQMNIAVSFVFDTSGSMNWDLQGRNVEKTGNESRMDILRKKSVIMIKDLAEIGNVSVNLVGFSTSAKYIQQNFSNLDNGTNTIIATITKRENLNPDGVTNPGDGLRYGMISLQSQPAQLKYIVLLTDGIPNAYLVDSRALYAGNRVDLSQGVGRVTFNNPIYDLSPTLGYEYSRLGYDLYSRDSITRENSIAYAGEVSKKFGLGVKRVNVIGFSGVNHEIAYGQSLTDRIGEGGMETKYVSATNEEALQKTFSDIKKQIQQDLWFVSGP
;
A
#
# COMPACT_ATOMS: atom_id res chain seq x y z
N MET A 1 41.54 -38.03 99.10
CA MET A 1 41.35 -36.56 99.13
C MET A 1 41.52 -36.03 97.71
N MET A 2 40.45 -35.56 97.07
CA MET A 2 40.52 -34.68 95.90
C MET A 2 39.32 -33.74 96.02
N LYS A 3 39.58 -32.48 96.40
CA LYS A 3 38.56 -31.43 96.46
C LYS A 3 38.13 -31.10 95.03
N GLN A 4 36.89 -31.42 94.67
CA GLN A 4 36.24 -30.81 93.52
C GLN A 4 36.09 -29.30 93.81
N ILE A 5 36.81 -28.47 93.06
CA ILE A 5 36.61 -27.02 93.06
C ILE A 5 35.33 -26.77 92.27
N GLN A 6 34.21 -26.54 92.95
CA GLN A 6 33.01 -25.97 92.32
C GLN A 6 33.34 -24.53 91.89
N LYS A 7 33.62 -24.35 90.60
CA LYS A 7 33.75 -23.02 90.00
C LYS A 7 32.34 -22.45 89.81
N GLY A 8 31.92 -21.54 90.69
CA GLY A 8 30.74 -20.72 90.45
C GLY A 8 31.04 -19.70 89.36
N PHE A 9 30.10 -19.49 88.44
CA PHE A 9 30.19 -18.42 87.45
C PHE A 9 30.13 -17.05 88.15
N THR A 10 31.01 -16.13 87.80
CA THR A 10 30.89 -14.76 88.29
C THR A 10 29.74 -14.05 87.58
N LEU A 11 29.05 -13.14 88.28
CA LEU A 11 27.94 -12.36 87.71
C LEU A 11 28.35 -11.66 86.41
N VAL A 12 29.60 -11.20 86.35
CA VAL A 12 30.19 -10.52 85.18
C VAL A 12 30.33 -11.47 83.98
N GLU A 13 30.78 -12.72 84.17
CA GLU A 13 30.83 -13.72 83.10
C GLU A 13 29.44 -14.06 82.56
N MET A 14 28.43 -14.14 83.43
CA MET A 14 27.05 -14.41 83.02
C MET A 14 26.47 -13.24 82.22
N VAL A 15 26.73 -11.99 82.64
CA VAL A 15 26.29 -10.78 81.92
C VAL A 15 27.00 -10.65 80.57
N MET A 16 28.30 -10.95 80.49
CA MET A 16 29.04 -10.98 79.22
C MET A 16 28.53 -12.07 78.27
N ALA A 17 28.22 -13.27 78.80
CA ALA A 17 27.67 -14.36 77.99
C ALA A 17 26.28 -14.01 77.42
N ILE A 18 25.41 -13.38 78.22
CA ILE A 18 24.09 -12.92 77.76
C ILE A 18 24.24 -11.83 76.70
N MET A 19 25.13 -10.86 76.90
CA MET A 19 25.39 -9.80 75.91
C MET A 19 25.90 -10.39 74.59
N LEU A 20 26.88 -11.30 74.64
CA LEU A 20 27.40 -11.97 73.44
C LEU A 20 26.34 -12.80 72.72
N MET A 21 25.53 -13.59 73.44
CA MET A 21 24.44 -14.35 72.82
C MET A 21 23.36 -13.45 72.22
N SER A 22 23.00 -12.36 72.89
CA SER A 22 22.01 -11.40 72.36
C SER A 22 22.51 -10.69 71.09
N MET A 23 23.81 -10.37 71.02
CA MET A 23 24.43 -9.77 69.84
C MET A 23 24.48 -10.76 68.66
N ILE A 24 24.84 -12.02 68.93
CA ILE A 24 24.80 -13.09 67.93
C ILE A 24 23.37 -13.33 67.43
N ALA A 25 22.38 -13.37 68.33
CA ALA A 25 20.98 -13.53 67.96
C ALA A 25 20.45 -12.38 67.10
N LEU A 26 20.85 -11.13 67.39
CA LEU A 26 20.52 -9.96 66.57
C LEU A 26 21.13 -10.06 65.17
N ILE A 27 22.40 -10.43 65.07
CA ILE A 27 23.09 -10.59 63.76
C ILE A 27 22.42 -11.69 62.95
N ILE A 28 22.12 -12.84 63.57
CA ILE A 28 21.40 -13.95 62.94
C ILE A 28 20.00 -13.49 62.49
N GLY A 29 19.27 -12.76 63.33
CA GLY A 29 17.95 -12.23 62.99
C GLY A 29 17.97 -11.27 61.79
N VAL A 30 18.97 -10.39 61.72
CA VAL A 30 19.15 -9.47 60.58
C VAL A 30 19.48 -10.23 59.30
N ILE A 31 20.35 -11.25 59.36
CA ILE A 31 20.72 -12.08 58.20
C ILE A 31 19.51 -12.88 57.71
N PHE A 32 18.74 -13.50 58.60
CA PHE A 32 17.54 -14.24 58.20
C PHE A 32 16.49 -13.31 57.59
N ASN A 33 16.23 -12.15 58.21
CA ASN A 33 15.23 -11.21 57.70
C ASN A 33 15.61 -10.66 56.32
N THR A 34 16.89 -10.30 56.11
CA THR A 34 17.38 -9.85 54.80
C THR A 34 17.40 -10.97 53.75
N MET A 35 17.69 -12.21 54.15
CA MET A 35 17.65 -13.37 53.25
C MET A 35 16.22 -13.72 52.80
N PHE A 36 15.23 -13.65 53.71
CA PHE A 36 13.83 -13.90 53.37
C PHE A 36 13.23 -12.78 52.50
N SER A 37 13.46 -11.51 52.85
CA SER A 37 12.97 -10.39 52.04
C SER A 37 13.59 -10.34 50.65
N SER A 38 14.87 -10.72 50.52
CA SER A 38 15.55 -10.76 49.22
C SER A 38 15.03 -11.90 48.34
N ARG A 39 14.71 -13.07 48.91
CA ARG A 39 14.12 -14.19 48.16
C ARG A 39 12.75 -13.83 47.59
N GLU A 40 11.89 -13.22 48.38
CA GLU A 40 10.55 -12.80 47.92
C GLU A 40 10.64 -11.79 46.77
N LEU A 41 11.57 -10.84 46.84
CA LEU A 41 11.82 -9.87 45.76
C LEU A 41 12.33 -10.56 44.48
N ILE A 42 13.27 -11.50 44.60
CA ILE A 42 13.83 -12.25 43.47
C ILE A 42 12.77 -13.16 42.83
N GLU A 43 11.98 -13.88 43.63
CA GLU A 43 10.89 -14.73 43.15
C GLU A 43 9.82 -13.91 42.43
N ARG A 44 9.47 -12.74 42.97
CA ARG A 44 8.55 -11.79 42.35
C ARG A 44 9.06 -11.27 41.01
N GLU A 45 10.32 -10.85 40.93
CA GLU A 45 10.92 -10.37 39.69
C GLU A 45 10.99 -11.49 38.63
N ALA A 46 11.42 -12.68 39.04
CA ALA A 46 11.46 -13.86 38.16
C ALA A 46 10.07 -14.23 37.63
N SER A 47 9.04 -14.18 38.49
CA SER A 47 7.64 -14.42 38.10
C SER A 47 7.17 -13.39 37.07
N ILE A 48 7.45 -12.10 37.27
CA ILE A 48 7.06 -11.04 36.32
C ILE A 48 7.75 -11.21 34.98
N GLN A 49 9.06 -11.46 34.98
CA GLN A 49 9.79 -11.72 33.73
C GLN A 49 9.24 -12.94 33.00
N ALA A 50 8.85 -14.00 33.71
CA ALA A 50 8.21 -15.17 33.13
C ALA A 50 6.84 -14.82 32.50
N GLU A 51 5.99 -14.07 33.21
CA GLU A 51 4.68 -13.62 32.72
C GLU A 51 4.80 -12.71 31.47
N MET A 52 5.76 -11.78 31.48
CA MET A 52 6.07 -10.94 30.31
C MET A 52 6.53 -11.80 29.13
N ARG A 53 7.43 -12.76 29.34
CA ARG A 53 7.87 -13.71 28.29
C ARG A 53 6.70 -14.51 27.72
N THR A 54 5.80 -15.02 28.55
CA THR A 54 4.60 -15.73 28.08
C THR A 54 3.71 -14.84 27.22
N SER A 55 3.55 -13.56 27.59
CA SER A 55 2.79 -12.59 26.81
C SER A 55 3.42 -12.37 25.43
N MET A 56 4.74 -12.19 25.38
CA MET A 56 5.49 -12.00 24.13
C MET A 56 5.46 -13.26 23.25
N GLN A 57 5.58 -14.46 23.83
CA GLN A 57 5.44 -15.72 23.08
C GLN A 57 4.06 -15.84 22.41
N TYR A 58 3.00 -15.35 23.06
CA TYR A 58 1.67 -15.32 22.45
C TYR A 58 1.62 -14.33 21.28
N VAL A 59 2.21 -13.14 21.44
CA VAL A 59 2.35 -12.14 20.37
C VAL A 59 3.12 -12.74 19.21
N ASP A 60 4.28 -13.37 19.45
CA ASP A 60 5.09 -14.05 18.43
C ASP A 60 4.27 -15.06 17.64
N ARG A 61 3.59 -15.98 18.34
CA ARG A 61 2.78 -17.00 17.70
C ARG A 61 1.64 -16.41 16.88
N THR A 62 1.07 -15.30 17.35
CA THR A 62 -0.02 -14.59 16.67
C THR A 62 0.50 -13.92 15.41
N VAL A 63 1.57 -13.14 15.51
CA VAL A 63 2.22 -12.45 14.39
C VAL A 63 2.69 -13.45 13.34
N GLY A 64 3.38 -14.52 13.74
CA GLY A 64 3.88 -15.53 12.82
C GLY A 64 2.78 -16.26 12.04
N LYS A 65 1.56 -16.34 12.59
CA LYS A 65 0.40 -16.97 11.94
C LYS A 65 -0.51 -16.00 11.21
N ALA A 66 -0.39 -14.70 11.47
CA ALA A 66 -1.32 -13.72 10.96
C ALA A 66 -1.20 -13.56 9.45
N THR A 67 -2.36 -13.47 8.79
CA THR A 67 -2.51 -13.23 7.35
C THR A 67 -2.53 -11.74 7.02
N SER A 68 -2.76 -10.89 8.03
CA SER A 68 -2.69 -9.43 7.94
C SER A 68 -2.45 -8.83 9.32
N ILE A 69 -1.63 -7.77 9.39
CA ILE A 69 -1.27 -7.07 10.63
C ILE A 69 -1.19 -5.56 10.39
N PHE A 70 -1.77 -4.79 11.33
CA PHE A 70 -1.68 -3.34 11.40
C PHE A 70 -1.19 -2.91 12.78
N VAL A 71 -0.17 -2.05 12.83
CA VAL A 71 0.25 -1.37 14.06
C VAL A 71 -0.60 -0.11 14.27
N LEU A 72 -1.17 0.05 15.46
CA LEU A 72 -2.14 1.10 15.81
C LEU A 72 -1.61 2.01 16.91
N ASP A 73 -1.96 3.29 16.85
CA ASP A 73 -1.70 4.27 17.90
C ASP A 73 -2.92 4.46 18.84
N ASP A 74 -2.74 5.32 19.85
CA ASP A 74 -3.73 5.68 20.86
C ASP A 74 -5.01 6.36 20.32
N SER A 75 -5.01 6.84 19.08
CA SER A 75 -6.22 7.38 18.45
C SER A 75 -7.13 6.27 17.91
N LYS A 76 -6.54 5.12 17.55
CA LYS A 76 -7.22 3.99 16.92
C LYS A 76 -7.49 2.84 17.87
N PHE A 77 -6.72 2.73 18.95
CA PHE A 77 -6.93 1.71 19.98
C PHE A 77 -7.00 2.35 21.36
N LYS A 78 -8.11 2.11 22.07
CA LYS A 78 -8.41 2.72 23.38
C LYS A 78 -8.23 1.76 24.56
N GLY A 79 -7.66 0.57 24.33
CA GLY A 79 -7.51 -0.44 25.38
C GLY A 79 -8.83 -1.03 25.89
N SER A 80 -9.89 -0.91 25.09
CA SER A 80 -11.23 -1.47 25.34
C SER A 80 -11.89 -1.88 24.02
N LYS A 81 -13.10 -2.45 24.07
CA LYS A 81 -13.89 -2.76 22.87
C LYS A 81 -14.33 -1.53 22.08
N GLN A 82 -14.20 -0.32 22.64
CA GLN A 82 -14.61 0.91 21.98
C GLN A 82 -13.66 1.25 20.82
N GLY A 83 -14.23 1.42 19.62
CA GLY A 83 -13.48 1.76 18.42
C GLY A 83 -12.82 0.56 17.71
N LEU A 84 -13.09 -0.67 18.15
CA LEU A 84 -12.66 -1.87 17.43
C LEU A 84 -13.54 -2.12 16.19
N SER A 85 -12.89 -2.45 15.08
CA SER A 85 -13.52 -2.75 13.80
C SER A 85 -13.89 -4.23 13.74
N ARG A 86 -15.15 -4.53 13.39
CA ARG A 86 -15.63 -5.92 13.24
C ARG A 86 -14.72 -6.72 12.33
N GLU A 87 -14.65 -8.04 12.56
CA GLU A 87 -13.79 -8.99 11.82
C GLU A 87 -12.28 -8.92 12.11
N TRP A 88 -11.82 -7.94 12.88
CA TRP A 88 -10.42 -7.83 13.29
C TRP A 88 -10.19 -8.30 14.71
N SER A 89 -9.06 -8.94 14.95
CA SER A 89 -8.59 -9.24 16.32
C SER A 89 -7.51 -8.24 16.73
N TYR A 90 -7.30 -8.05 18.03
CA TYR A 90 -6.39 -7.01 18.54
C TYR A 90 -5.55 -7.51 19.71
N ILE A 91 -4.28 -7.09 19.75
CA ILE A 91 -3.44 -7.19 20.94
C ILE A 91 -2.93 -5.80 21.29
N GLY A 92 -3.08 -5.40 22.55
CA GLY A 92 -2.60 -4.12 23.04
C GLY A 92 -2.78 -4.00 24.54
N LEU A 93 -2.40 -2.86 25.12
CA LEU A 93 -2.60 -2.62 26.55
C LEU A 93 -4.07 -2.32 26.88
N SER A 94 -4.49 -2.76 28.05
CA SER A 94 -5.73 -2.31 28.71
C SER A 94 -5.73 -0.80 28.91
N ALA A 95 -6.92 -0.20 29.05
CA ALA A 95 -7.07 1.26 29.23
C ALA A 95 -6.31 1.81 30.46
N ASP A 96 -6.09 1.00 31.50
CA ASP A 96 -5.31 1.36 32.69
C ASP A 96 -3.79 1.12 32.52
N GLY A 97 -3.37 0.51 31.41
CA GLY A 97 -1.98 0.20 31.10
C GLY A 97 -1.37 -0.89 31.98
N LYS A 98 -2.18 -1.72 32.66
CA LYS A 98 -1.67 -2.73 33.61
C LYS A 98 -1.61 -4.15 33.05
N LYS A 99 -2.37 -4.41 31.99
CA LYS A 99 -2.53 -5.74 31.38
C LYS A 99 -2.34 -5.71 29.88
N VAL A 100 -1.66 -6.71 29.33
CA VAL A 100 -1.71 -6.99 27.89
C VAL A 100 -3.00 -7.75 27.60
N MET A 101 -3.84 -7.16 26.77
CA MET A 101 -5.16 -7.68 26.41
C MET A 101 -5.14 -8.26 25.00
N ASN A 102 -5.87 -9.35 24.83
CA ASN A 102 -6.12 -9.98 23.55
C ASN A 102 -7.62 -9.98 23.27
N TYR A 103 -8.01 -9.44 22.13
CA TYR A 103 -9.39 -9.35 21.66
C TYR A 103 -9.50 -10.22 20.40
N VAL A 104 -10.02 -11.43 20.53
CA VAL A 104 -10.15 -12.36 19.39
C VAL A 104 -11.56 -12.26 18.81
N TRP A 105 -11.68 -11.87 17.55
CA TRP A 105 -13.00 -11.77 16.91
C TRP A 105 -13.66 -13.16 16.78
N ASN A 106 -14.86 -13.29 17.34
CA ASN A 106 -15.65 -14.51 17.25
C ASN A 106 -16.81 -14.32 16.27
N LYS A 107 -16.67 -14.91 15.08
CA LYS A 107 -17.67 -14.82 13.99
C LYS A 107 -19.06 -15.30 14.38
N LYS A 108 -19.17 -16.28 15.30
CA LYS A 108 -20.48 -16.80 15.74
C LYS A 108 -21.17 -15.84 16.70
N LYS A 109 -20.41 -15.23 17.61
CA LYS A 109 -20.93 -14.27 18.60
C LYS A 109 -21.11 -12.86 18.02
N GLN A 110 -20.46 -12.57 16.89
CA GLN A 110 -20.35 -11.20 16.35
C GLN A 110 -19.76 -10.21 17.39
N ASP A 111 -18.83 -10.71 18.21
CA ASP A 111 -18.16 -9.98 19.29
C ASP A 111 -16.76 -10.57 19.54
N TRP A 112 -15.93 -9.88 20.32
CA TRP A 112 -14.60 -10.32 20.71
C TRP A 112 -14.62 -11.17 21.98
N ASP A 113 -13.98 -12.34 21.91
CA ASP A 113 -13.55 -13.10 23.07
C ASP A 113 -12.29 -12.41 23.64
N VAL A 114 -12.41 -11.88 24.86
CA VAL A 114 -11.36 -11.08 25.50
C VAL A 114 -10.60 -11.94 26.50
N SER A 115 -9.27 -11.93 26.42
CA SER A 115 -8.39 -12.61 27.37
C SER A 115 -7.20 -11.75 27.78
N GLU A 116 -6.70 -12.00 28.98
CA GLU A 116 -5.48 -11.39 29.51
C GLU A 116 -4.30 -12.27 29.13
N LEU A 117 -3.26 -11.67 28.54
CA LEU A 117 -2.05 -12.39 28.17
C LEU A 117 -1.02 -12.24 29.28
N GLY A 118 -0.68 -13.36 29.92
CA GLY A 118 0.48 -13.58 30.79
C GLY A 118 0.52 -12.80 32.10
N THR A 119 0.20 -11.49 32.09
CA THR A 119 0.26 -10.60 33.25
C THR A 119 -1.00 -10.74 34.09
N LYS A 120 -0.98 -11.52 35.17
CA LYS A 120 -2.15 -11.67 36.07
C LYS A 120 -2.47 -10.40 36.87
N SER A 121 -1.82 -9.27 36.61
CA SER A 121 -2.05 -7.99 37.30
C SER A 121 -1.92 -8.05 38.83
N LEU A 122 -1.22 -9.07 39.37
CA LEU A 122 -1.02 -9.19 40.81
C LEU A 122 -0.08 -8.10 41.36
N TYR A 123 0.66 -7.42 40.47
CA TYR A 123 1.61 -6.40 40.84
C TYR A 123 1.17 -5.04 40.31
N ASN A 124 1.19 -4.02 41.18
CA ASN A 124 0.90 -2.62 40.84
C ASN A 124 2.01 -2.06 39.93
N MET A 125 2.12 -2.54 38.70
CA MET A 125 3.14 -2.18 37.72
C MET A 125 2.47 -1.56 36.51
N LYS A 126 3.06 -0.49 35.97
CA LYS A 126 2.60 0.13 34.72
C LYS A 126 3.38 -0.44 33.55
N LEU A 127 2.68 -0.95 32.55
CA LEU A 127 3.26 -1.49 31.34
C LEU A 127 3.36 -0.41 30.26
N ASP A 128 4.39 -0.51 29.42
CA ASP A 128 4.55 0.22 28.16
C ASP A 128 4.83 -0.81 27.06
N LEU A 129 3.97 -0.87 26.05
CA LEU A 129 4.05 -1.78 24.92
C LEU A 129 4.19 -0.95 23.65
N GLU A 130 5.25 -1.18 22.90
CA GLU A 130 5.52 -0.46 21.67
C GLU A 130 5.77 -1.44 20.53
N PHE A 131 5.02 -1.29 19.44
CA PHE A 131 5.20 -1.99 18.16
C PHE A 131 5.76 -1.03 17.12
N LYS A 132 6.73 -1.50 16.34
CA LYS A 132 7.40 -0.77 15.26
C LYS A 132 7.49 -1.63 14.01
N THR A 133 7.27 -0.99 12.87
CA THR A 133 7.58 -1.55 11.55
C THR A 133 8.94 -1.04 11.12
N GLU A 134 9.82 -1.91 10.63
CA GLU A 134 11.08 -1.45 10.06
C GLU A 134 10.84 -0.97 8.62
N GLY A 135 10.91 0.35 8.42
CA GLY A 135 10.73 0.98 7.10
C GLY A 135 11.91 0.78 6.13
N ALA A 136 12.96 0.06 6.55
CA ALA A 136 14.18 -0.14 5.78
C ALA A 136 14.12 -1.44 4.96
N TYR A 137 13.34 -1.41 3.87
CA TYR A 137 13.52 -2.08 2.56
C TYR A 137 13.97 -3.56 2.41
N GLN A 138 14.25 -4.36 3.44
CA GLN A 138 14.65 -5.77 3.27
C GLN A 138 13.58 -6.80 3.60
N ASP A 139 12.73 -6.56 4.60
CA ASP A 139 11.58 -7.42 4.88
C ASP A 139 10.37 -6.60 5.38
N ASN A 140 9.42 -6.34 4.48
CA ASN A 140 8.17 -5.63 4.78
C ASN A 140 7.24 -6.40 5.74
N ARG A 141 7.64 -7.58 6.21
CA ARG A 141 6.86 -8.43 7.14
C ARG A 141 7.42 -8.41 8.56
N LEU A 142 8.55 -7.75 8.80
CA LEU A 142 9.17 -7.69 10.11
C LEU A 142 8.45 -6.68 11.02
N ILE A 143 8.10 -7.12 12.22
CA ILE A 143 7.61 -6.27 13.30
C ILE A 143 8.53 -6.42 14.51
N SER A 144 9.05 -5.30 15.00
CA SER A 144 9.76 -5.22 16.27
C SER A 144 8.84 -4.69 17.35
N TYR A 145 8.97 -5.21 18.56
CA TYR A 145 8.18 -4.74 19.67
C TYR A 145 8.91 -4.87 21.00
N ASN A 146 8.59 -3.93 21.90
CA ASN A 146 9.14 -3.83 23.24
C ASN A 146 7.99 -3.86 24.25
N LEU A 147 8.05 -4.77 25.20
CA LEU A 147 7.21 -4.72 26.40
C LEU A 147 8.09 -4.38 27.59
N SER A 148 7.76 -3.27 28.27
CA SER A 148 8.43 -2.88 29.50
C SER A 148 7.47 -2.65 30.65
N GLY A 149 7.93 -2.90 31.86
CA GLY A 149 7.19 -2.72 33.11
C GLY A 149 7.98 -1.85 34.08
N LYS A 150 7.29 -0.89 34.72
CA LYS A 150 7.86 -0.02 35.75
C LYS A 150 7.00 -0.01 37.01
N TYR A 151 7.63 -0.17 38.17
CA TYR A 151 6.96 0.02 39.46
C TYR A 151 6.74 1.52 39.74
N PRO A 152 5.60 1.92 40.34
CA PRO A 152 5.33 3.30 40.70
C PRO A 152 6.40 3.89 41.62
N ASP A 153 6.92 3.08 42.54
CA ASP A 153 7.76 3.53 43.66
C ASP A 153 9.26 3.27 43.42
N THR A 154 9.65 2.73 42.25
CA THR A 154 11.06 2.45 41.95
C THR A 154 11.46 2.88 40.53
N ASN A 155 12.76 3.08 40.32
CA ASN A 155 13.32 3.29 38.98
C ASN A 155 13.65 1.98 38.26
N ASN A 156 13.34 0.82 38.85
CA ASN A 156 13.62 -0.46 38.23
C ASN A 156 12.65 -0.67 37.06
N LYS A 157 13.23 -0.86 35.87
CA LYS A 157 12.52 -1.11 34.62
C LYS A 157 12.87 -2.51 34.14
N LEU A 158 11.86 -3.34 33.92
CA LEU A 158 11.99 -4.61 33.23
C LEU A 158 11.61 -4.38 31.76
N SER A 159 12.39 -4.90 30.82
CA SER A 159 12.15 -4.73 29.38
C SER A 159 12.44 -6.03 28.64
N ILE A 160 11.58 -6.37 27.69
CA ILE A 160 11.79 -7.44 26.73
C ILE A 160 11.65 -6.84 25.33
N ASP A 161 12.71 -6.96 24.54
CA ASP A 161 12.77 -6.55 23.15
C ASP A 161 12.70 -7.78 22.25
N THR A 162 11.85 -7.76 21.23
CA THR A 162 11.66 -8.88 20.31
C THR A 162 11.38 -8.37 18.90
N ALA A 163 11.77 -9.16 17.90
CA ALA A 163 11.42 -8.91 16.51
C ALA A 163 11.05 -10.24 15.85
N ILE A 164 9.98 -10.24 15.06
CA ILE A 164 9.49 -11.44 14.40
C ILE A 164 8.91 -11.10 13.02
N SER A 165 9.13 -11.97 12.05
CA SER A 165 8.52 -11.85 10.72
C SER A 165 7.14 -12.50 10.72
N ALA A 166 6.16 -11.77 10.20
CA ALA A 166 4.82 -12.29 9.95
C ALA A 166 4.84 -13.14 8.66
N LEU A 167 5.02 -14.45 8.81
CA LEU A 167 5.31 -15.35 7.69
C LEU A 167 4.15 -15.50 6.70
N ASN A 168 2.91 -15.36 7.19
CA ASN A 168 1.70 -15.58 6.40
C ASN A 168 1.06 -14.28 5.87
N THR A 169 1.65 -13.12 6.18
CA THR A 169 1.23 -11.83 5.58
C THR A 169 2.19 -11.45 4.47
N LYS A 170 1.68 -10.75 3.46
CA LYS A 170 2.52 -10.14 2.43
C LYS A 170 3.29 -8.93 2.98
N GLN A 171 2.71 -8.22 3.96
CA GLN A 171 3.30 -7.03 4.57
C GLN A 171 2.65 -6.72 5.94
N VAL A 172 3.41 -6.11 6.85
CA VAL A 172 2.91 -5.47 8.07
C VAL A 172 2.78 -3.96 7.82
N PHE A 173 1.65 -3.37 8.20
CA PHE A 173 1.40 -1.95 7.98
C PHE A 173 1.43 -1.16 9.29
N SER A 174 1.97 0.06 9.28
CA SER A 174 1.88 0.98 10.42
C SER A 174 0.81 2.04 10.15
N LYS A 175 -0.23 2.10 10.99
CA LYS A 175 -1.21 3.20 11.04
C LYS A 175 -0.87 4.22 12.13
N VAL A 176 0.37 4.27 12.60
CA VAL A 176 0.80 5.19 13.66
C VAL A 176 0.98 6.59 13.10
N ALA A 177 0.28 7.59 13.65
CA ALA A 177 0.45 8.98 13.23
C ALA A 177 1.89 9.48 13.50
N LYS A 178 2.35 10.46 12.71
CA LYS A 178 3.70 11.03 12.86
C LYS A 178 3.91 11.53 14.30
N GLY A 179 5.00 11.06 14.93
CA GLY A 179 5.35 11.41 16.32
C GLY A 179 4.60 10.62 17.40
N LYS A 180 3.74 9.67 17.03
CA LYS A 180 3.07 8.76 17.97
C LYS A 180 3.78 7.41 18.05
N LYS A 181 3.43 6.63 19.09
CA LYS A 181 3.87 5.24 19.28
C LYS A 181 2.80 4.26 18.82
N GLY A 182 3.23 3.11 18.31
CA GLY A 182 2.35 1.97 18.05
C GLY A 182 2.09 1.20 19.32
N ILE A 183 0.90 1.30 19.90
CA ILE A 183 0.57 0.72 21.21
C ILE A 183 -0.20 -0.60 21.12
N ALA A 184 -0.63 -0.97 19.91
CA ALA A 184 -1.40 -2.18 19.66
C ALA A 184 -1.16 -2.69 18.24
N ILE A 185 -1.52 -3.95 18.03
CA ILE A 185 -1.68 -4.53 16.71
C ILE A 185 -3.13 -4.95 16.49
N ALA A 186 -3.64 -4.74 15.28
CA ALA A 186 -4.81 -5.40 14.77
C ALA A 186 -4.38 -6.49 13.79
N TYR A 187 -4.98 -7.67 13.87
CA TYR A 187 -4.56 -8.82 13.09
C TYR A 187 -5.73 -9.70 12.66
N ARG A 188 -5.47 -10.51 11.64
CA ARG A 188 -6.32 -11.63 11.21
C ARG A 188 -5.48 -12.89 11.07
N THR A 189 -6.07 -14.04 11.35
CA THR A 189 -5.45 -15.37 11.17
C THR A 189 -6.21 -16.24 10.19
N ASP A 190 -7.40 -15.82 9.77
CA ASP A 190 -8.14 -16.46 8.70
C ASP A 190 -7.62 -15.97 7.34
N PRO A 191 -7.68 -16.82 6.30
CA PRO A 191 -7.52 -16.32 4.94
C PRO A 191 -8.51 -15.18 4.74
N ILE A 192 -8.05 -14.04 4.25
CA ILE A 192 -8.95 -12.99 3.80
C ILE A 192 -9.67 -13.55 2.57
N GLN A 193 -10.84 -14.17 2.78
CA GLN A 193 -11.72 -14.59 1.70
C GLN A 193 -12.15 -13.33 0.94
N GLY A 194 -11.73 -13.22 -0.32
CA GLY A 194 -11.89 -11.99 -1.10
C GLY A 194 -10.85 -10.93 -0.74
N GLN A 195 -9.55 -11.23 -0.85
CA GLN A 195 -8.55 -10.17 -0.97
C GLN A 195 -9.03 -9.20 -2.05
N MET A 196 -9.10 -7.90 -1.72
CA MET A 196 -9.63 -6.92 -2.67
C MET A 196 -8.85 -6.99 -3.98
N ASN A 197 -9.58 -7.15 -5.07
CA ASN A 197 -9.01 -7.24 -6.39
C ASN A 197 -8.85 -5.83 -6.94
N ILE A 198 -7.69 -5.58 -7.54
CA ILE A 198 -7.38 -4.37 -8.28
C ILE A 198 -7.45 -4.70 -9.75
N ALA A 199 -8.13 -3.86 -10.52
CA ALA A 199 -8.08 -3.92 -11.97
C ALA A 199 -7.35 -2.69 -12.50
N VAL A 200 -6.33 -2.90 -13.32
CA VAL A 200 -5.60 -1.83 -14.00
C VAL A 200 -5.73 -2.00 -15.50
N SER A 201 -6.24 -0.96 -16.16
CA SER A 201 -6.19 -0.87 -17.62
C SER A 201 -5.00 -0.02 -18.04
N PHE A 202 -4.03 -0.64 -18.73
CA PHE A 202 -2.95 0.09 -19.37
C PHE A 202 -3.39 0.52 -20.75
N VAL A 203 -3.31 1.82 -21.00
CA VAL A 203 -3.71 2.44 -22.27
C VAL A 203 -2.47 3.06 -22.88
N PHE A 204 -1.89 2.36 -23.85
CA PHE A 204 -0.64 2.73 -24.49
C PHE A 204 -0.87 3.51 -25.78
N ASP A 205 -0.26 4.68 -25.86
CA ASP A 205 -0.11 5.40 -27.12
C ASP A 205 0.79 4.60 -28.06
N THR A 206 0.26 4.34 -29.25
CA THR A 206 0.93 3.69 -30.37
C THR A 206 0.90 4.61 -31.59
N SER A 207 0.82 5.93 -31.41
CA SER A 207 0.90 6.89 -32.51
C SER A 207 2.31 6.95 -33.13
N GLY A 208 2.42 7.53 -34.33
CA GLY A 208 3.67 7.56 -35.08
C GLY A 208 4.83 8.25 -34.35
N SER A 209 4.55 9.23 -33.48
CA SER A 209 5.56 9.91 -32.63
C SER A 209 6.29 8.95 -31.71
N MET A 210 5.66 7.84 -31.31
CA MET A 210 6.28 6.84 -30.45
C MET A 210 7.46 6.10 -31.12
N ASN A 211 7.63 6.22 -32.44
CA ASN A 211 8.77 5.68 -33.17
C ASN A 211 10.04 6.54 -33.05
N TRP A 212 9.92 7.75 -32.49
CA TRP A 212 11.01 8.71 -32.37
C TRP A 212 11.70 8.51 -31.02
N ASP A 213 12.92 9.03 -30.88
CA ASP A 213 13.58 9.05 -29.58
C ASP A 213 12.91 10.07 -28.63
N LEU A 214 13.29 10.05 -27.35
CA LEU A 214 12.72 10.95 -26.34
C LEU A 214 12.82 12.45 -26.71
N GLN A 215 13.78 12.84 -27.54
CA GLN A 215 14.02 14.22 -27.97
C GLN A 215 13.33 14.56 -29.29
N GLY A 216 12.45 13.69 -29.78
CA GLY A 216 11.72 13.90 -31.02
C GLY A 216 12.60 13.78 -32.26
N ARG A 217 13.60 12.89 -32.24
CA ARG A 217 14.49 12.64 -33.39
C ARG A 217 14.27 11.24 -33.95
N ASN A 218 14.49 11.08 -35.25
CA ASN A 218 14.41 9.80 -35.91
C ASN A 218 15.53 8.85 -35.42
N VAL A 219 15.14 7.68 -34.91
CA VAL A 219 16.02 6.68 -34.31
C VAL A 219 17.02 6.05 -35.28
N GLU A 220 16.65 5.89 -36.56
CA GLU A 220 17.56 5.35 -37.59
C GLU A 220 18.76 6.28 -37.82
N LYS A 221 18.57 7.58 -37.57
CA LYS A 221 19.63 8.59 -37.73
C LYS A 221 20.48 8.77 -36.48
N THR A 222 19.91 8.54 -35.30
CA THR A 222 20.60 8.80 -34.02
C THR A 222 21.20 7.56 -33.39
N GLY A 223 20.70 6.36 -33.71
CA GLY A 223 21.04 5.11 -33.02
C GLY A 223 20.45 4.99 -31.60
N ASN A 224 19.60 5.93 -31.19
CA ASN A 224 18.95 5.92 -29.89
C ASN A 224 17.73 4.98 -29.87
N GLU A 225 17.32 4.54 -28.68
CA GLU A 225 16.07 3.80 -28.50
C GLU A 225 14.85 4.68 -28.79
N SER A 226 13.81 4.08 -29.41
CA SER A 226 12.52 4.74 -29.59
C SER A 226 11.78 4.86 -28.27
N ARG A 227 10.86 5.84 -28.16
CA ARG A 227 9.95 5.94 -27.02
C ARG A 227 9.16 4.64 -26.82
N MET A 228 8.73 4.00 -27.90
CA MET A 228 8.03 2.72 -27.83
C MET A 228 8.92 1.60 -27.26
N ASP A 229 10.19 1.51 -27.63
CA ASP A 229 11.10 0.51 -27.07
C ASP A 229 11.32 0.72 -25.56
N ILE A 230 11.54 1.98 -25.15
CA ILE A 230 11.66 2.35 -23.73
C ILE A 230 10.36 2.03 -22.98
N LEU A 231 9.21 2.37 -23.55
CA LEU A 231 7.89 2.10 -22.99
C LEU A 231 7.68 0.60 -22.76
N ARG A 232 8.00 -0.26 -23.74
CA ARG A 232 7.88 -1.72 -23.60
C ARG A 232 8.75 -2.23 -22.45
N LYS A 233 10.03 -1.84 -22.43
CA LYS A 233 11.00 -2.23 -21.38
C LYS A 233 10.52 -1.83 -19.99
N LYS A 234 10.03 -0.59 -19.82
CA LYS A 234 9.54 -0.09 -18.54
C LYS A 234 8.20 -0.68 -18.13
N SER A 235 7.31 -0.94 -19.08
CA SER A 235 6.03 -1.59 -18.80
C SER A 235 6.26 -3.02 -18.29
N VAL A 236 7.24 -3.76 -18.84
CA VAL A 236 7.62 -5.09 -18.31
C VAL A 236 8.05 -5.01 -16.84
N ILE A 237 8.86 -4.01 -16.48
CA ILE A 237 9.28 -3.80 -15.08
C ILE A 237 8.06 -3.48 -14.21
N MET A 238 7.20 -2.57 -14.66
CA MET A 238 5.98 -2.22 -13.92
C MET A 238 5.05 -3.41 -13.69
N ILE A 239 4.87 -4.28 -14.68
CA ILE A 239 4.03 -5.48 -14.54
C ILE A 239 4.62 -6.43 -13.49
N LYS A 240 5.95 -6.63 -13.48
CA LYS A 240 6.63 -7.42 -12.42
C LYS A 240 6.44 -6.77 -11.05
N ASP A 241 6.62 -5.46 -10.97
CA ASP A 241 6.45 -4.67 -9.76
C ASP A 241 5.02 -4.74 -9.19
N LEU A 242 4.00 -4.73 -10.07
CA LEU A 242 2.60 -4.89 -9.67
C LEU A 242 2.26 -6.31 -9.25
N ALA A 243 2.91 -7.32 -9.86
CA ALA A 243 2.74 -8.71 -9.48
C ALA A 243 3.14 -8.97 -8.02
N GLU A 244 4.13 -8.25 -7.49
CA GLU A 244 4.55 -8.33 -6.09
C GLU A 244 3.45 -7.88 -5.09
N ILE A 245 2.52 -7.01 -5.52
CA ILE A 245 1.35 -6.63 -4.71
C ILE A 245 0.41 -7.84 -4.59
N GLY A 246 0.17 -8.50 -5.72
CA GLY A 246 -0.80 -9.57 -5.95
C GLY A 246 -2.27 -9.13 -5.86
N ASN A 247 -3.18 -9.98 -6.34
CA ASN A 247 -4.58 -9.64 -6.65
C ASN A 247 -4.74 -8.43 -7.59
N VAL A 248 -3.72 -8.14 -8.37
CA VAL A 248 -3.79 -7.14 -9.44
C VAL A 248 -4.09 -7.88 -10.73
N SER A 249 -5.14 -7.47 -11.41
CA SER A 249 -5.48 -7.96 -12.74
C SER A 249 -5.30 -6.85 -13.75
N VAL A 250 -4.73 -7.19 -14.90
CA VAL A 250 -4.34 -6.22 -15.93
C VAL A 250 -4.98 -6.56 -17.26
N ASN A 251 -5.44 -5.54 -17.98
CA ASN A 251 -5.69 -5.62 -19.42
C ASN A 251 -4.91 -4.52 -20.17
N LEU A 252 -4.78 -4.68 -21.48
CA LEU A 252 -3.93 -3.84 -22.31
C LEU A 252 -4.73 -3.28 -23.49
N VAL A 253 -4.69 -1.96 -23.64
CA VAL A 253 -5.29 -1.19 -24.73
C VAL A 253 -4.17 -0.45 -25.45
N GLY A 254 -4.21 -0.46 -26.78
CA GLY A 254 -3.37 0.40 -27.62
C GLY A 254 -4.24 1.44 -28.31
N PHE A 255 -3.74 2.64 -28.53
CA PHE A 255 -4.44 3.65 -29.31
C PHE A 255 -3.50 4.46 -30.19
N SER A 256 -3.99 4.82 -31.36
CA SER A 256 -3.41 5.87 -32.20
C SER A 256 -4.52 6.64 -32.90
N THR A 257 -4.78 6.39 -34.18
CA THR A 257 -5.94 6.93 -34.91
C THR A 257 -7.25 6.45 -34.28
N SER A 258 -7.27 5.18 -33.89
CA SER A 258 -8.33 4.53 -33.12
C SER A 258 -7.72 3.64 -32.05
N ALA A 259 -8.53 3.22 -31.10
CA ALA A 259 -8.12 2.27 -30.08
C ALA A 259 -8.40 0.81 -30.48
N LYS A 260 -7.68 -0.10 -29.84
CA LYS A 260 -7.87 -1.54 -29.93
C LYS A 260 -7.47 -2.22 -28.63
N TYR A 261 -8.10 -3.35 -28.33
CA TYR A 261 -7.58 -4.24 -27.30
C TYR A 261 -6.34 -4.96 -27.82
N ILE A 262 -5.22 -4.77 -27.13
CA ILE A 262 -4.05 -5.63 -27.28
C ILE A 262 -4.30 -6.93 -26.51
N GLN A 263 -4.88 -6.78 -25.32
CA GLN A 263 -5.42 -7.87 -24.53
C GLN A 263 -6.70 -7.40 -23.84
N GLN A 264 -7.84 -7.90 -24.29
CA GLN A 264 -9.15 -7.50 -23.75
C GLN A 264 -9.40 -8.06 -22.36
N ASN A 265 -9.16 -9.37 -22.20
CA ASN A 265 -9.42 -10.07 -20.94
C ASN A 265 -8.40 -9.66 -19.89
N PHE A 266 -8.89 -9.40 -18.68
CA PHE A 266 -8.04 -9.14 -17.53
C PHE A 266 -7.30 -10.44 -17.14
N SER A 267 -5.97 -10.38 -17.04
CA SER A 267 -5.16 -11.45 -16.48
C SER A 267 -4.73 -11.08 -15.07
N ASN A 268 -5.02 -11.95 -14.09
CA ASN A 268 -4.44 -11.82 -12.76
C ASN A 268 -2.92 -11.99 -12.85
N LEU A 269 -2.15 -11.07 -12.28
CA LEU A 269 -0.70 -11.11 -12.32
C LEU A 269 -0.09 -12.23 -11.47
N ASP A 270 -0.80 -12.78 -10.48
CA ASP A 270 -0.31 -13.89 -9.66
C ASP A 270 0.04 -15.13 -10.51
N ASN A 271 -0.67 -15.34 -11.63
CA ASN A 271 -0.46 -16.47 -12.54
C ASN A 271 -0.33 -16.07 -14.03
N GLY A 272 -0.72 -14.85 -14.40
CA GLY A 272 -0.74 -14.35 -15.78
C GLY A 272 0.37 -13.36 -16.12
N THR A 273 1.31 -13.09 -15.20
CA THR A 273 2.40 -12.11 -15.43
C THR A 273 3.19 -12.37 -16.71
N ASN A 274 3.59 -13.62 -16.95
CA ASN A 274 4.38 -13.96 -18.14
C ASN A 274 3.59 -13.75 -19.44
N THR A 275 2.27 -13.99 -19.43
CA THR A 275 1.39 -13.75 -20.59
C THR A 275 1.28 -12.26 -20.90
N ILE A 276 1.11 -11.41 -19.89
CA ILE A 276 1.09 -9.95 -20.07
C ILE A 276 2.44 -9.46 -20.60
N ILE A 277 3.55 -9.90 -20.00
CA ILE A 277 4.90 -9.53 -20.44
C ILE A 277 5.12 -9.93 -21.89
N ALA A 278 4.82 -11.18 -22.26
CA ALA A 278 4.96 -11.66 -23.63
C ALA A 278 4.14 -10.79 -24.61
N THR A 279 2.93 -10.42 -24.22
CA THR A 279 2.03 -9.58 -25.02
C THR A 279 2.60 -8.17 -25.22
N ILE A 280 3.17 -7.55 -24.19
CA ILE A 280 3.82 -6.23 -24.27
C ILE A 280 5.08 -6.30 -25.15
N THR A 281 5.86 -7.37 -25.06
CA THR A 281 7.13 -7.49 -25.80
C THR A 281 6.97 -7.74 -27.30
N LYS A 282 5.81 -8.25 -27.73
CA LYS A 282 5.49 -8.49 -29.15
C LYS A 282 5.36 -7.17 -29.90
N ARG A 283 6.21 -6.97 -30.93
CA ARG A 283 6.28 -5.70 -31.68
C ARG A 283 4.98 -5.41 -32.43
N GLU A 284 4.31 -6.44 -32.94
CA GLU A 284 3.05 -6.33 -33.67
C GLU A 284 1.89 -5.77 -32.82
N ASN A 285 1.96 -5.96 -31.50
CA ASN A 285 0.93 -5.51 -30.56
C ASN A 285 1.03 -4.02 -30.25
N LEU A 286 2.26 -3.49 -30.25
CA LEU A 286 2.60 -2.11 -29.93
C LEU A 286 3.41 -1.51 -31.09
N ASN A 287 2.77 -1.41 -32.25
CA ASN A 287 3.37 -0.85 -33.47
C ASN A 287 3.02 0.64 -33.60
N PRO A 288 4.01 1.56 -33.53
CA PRO A 288 3.79 2.99 -33.71
C PRO A 288 3.30 3.34 -35.11
N ASP A 289 2.08 3.87 -35.23
CA ASP A 289 1.55 4.41 -36.49
C ASP A 289 0.32 5.30 -36.24
N GLY A 290 0.13 6.31 -37.09
CA GLY A 290 -1.04 7.18 -37.10
C GLY A 290 -0.96 8.36 -36.13
N VAL A 291 -2.13 8.96 -35.89
CA VAL A 291 -2.33 10.15 -35.03
C VAL A 291 -2.58 9.75 -33.56
N THR A 292 -2.85 10.71 -32.68
CA THR A 292 -2.95 10.53 -31.23
C THR A 292 -4.38 10.80 -30.73
N ASN A 293 -5.17 9.74 -30.57
CA ASN A 293 -6.56 9.76 -30.11
C ASN A 293 -6.71 9.20 -28.68
N PRO A 294 -6.32 9.95 -27.64
CA PRO A 294 -6.38 9.46 -26.26
C PRO A 294 -7.82 9.25 -25.78
N GLY A 295 -8.80 9.97 -26.35
CA GLY A 295 -10.21 9.80 -26.00
C GLY A 295 -10.73 8.40 -26.34
N ASP A 296 -10.36 7.87 -27.51
CA ASP A 296 -10.77 6.52 -27.90
C ASP A 296 -10.01 5.44 -27.10
N GLY A 297 -8.72 5.67 -26.80
CA GLY A 297 -7.95 4.81 -25.91
C GLY A 297 -8.58 4.73 -24.52
N LEU A 298 -8.96 5.89 -23.96
CA LEU A 298 -9.64 5.99 -22.68
C LEU A 298 -11.00 5.27 -22.70
N ARG A 299 -11.75 5.37 -23.81
CA ARG A 299 -13.06 4.72 -23.99
C ARG A 299 -12.93 3.20 -23.86
N TYR A 300 -11.97 2.59 -24.55
CA TYR A 300 -11.67 1.16 -24.43
C TYR A 300 -11.24 0.80 -23.01
N GLY A 301 -10.35 1.58 -22.40
CA GLY A 301 -9.88 1.35 -21.03
C GLY A 301 -11.03 1.36 -20.01
N MET A 302 -11.87 2.40 -20.03
CA MET A 302 -13.00 2.54 -19.12
C MET A 302 -14.08 1.47 -19.33
N ILE A 303 -14.48 1.20 -20.57
CA ILE A 303 -15.49 0.17 -20.87
C ILE A 303 -15.02 -1.20 -20.37
N SER A 304 -13.75 -1.55 -20.57
CA SER A 304 -13.22 -2.82 -20.08
C SER A 304 -13.30 -2.95 -18.55
N LEU A 305 -13.13 -1.83 -17.83
CA LEU A 305 -13.23 -1.78 -16.38
C LEU A 305 -14.69 -1.85 -15.88
N GLN A 306 -15.68 -1.44 -16.66
CA GLN A 306 -17.09 -1.53 -16.27
C GLN A 306 -17.54 -2.97 -16.05
N SER A 307 -17.09 -3.90 -16.90
CA SER A 307 -17.38 -5.33 -16.78
C SER A 307 -16.58 -6.06 -15.69
N GLN A 308 -15.62 -5.40 -15.06
CA GLN A 308 -14.70 -6.02 -14.11
C GLN A 308 -15.23 -5.90 -12.66
N PRO A 309 -15.47 -7.00 -11.93
CA PRO A 309 -15.95 -6.95 -10.53
C PRO A 309 -14.92 -6.46 -9.49
N ALA A 310 -13.70 -6.09 -9.89
CA ALA A 310 -12.68 -5.55 -8.99
C ALA A 310 -13.17 -4.33 -8.19
N GLN A 311 -12.80 -4.28 -6.91
CA GLN A 311 -13.19 -3.23 -5.97
C GLN A 311 -12.48 -1.91 -6.25
N LEU A 312 -11.23 -1.96 -6.71
CA LEU A 312 -10.46 -0.78 -7.09
C LEU A 312 -10.08 -0.87 -8.57
N LYS A 313 -10.38 0.19 -9.33
CA LYS A 313 -10.20 0.25 -10.77
C LYS A 313 -9.34 1.45 -11.15
N TYR A 314 -8.30 1.20 -11.92
CA TYR A 314 -7.32 2.21 -12.31
C TYR A 314 -7.13 2.21 -13.82
N ILE A 315 -6.85 3.38 -14.35
CA ILE A 315 -6.31 3.54 -15.71
C ILE A 315 -4.93 4.15 -15.59
N VAL A 316 -3.99 3.58 -16.34
CA VAL A 316 -2.69 4.21 -16.61
C VAL A 316 -2.68 4.54 -18.09
N LEU A 317 -2.88 5.81 -18.41
CA LEU A 317 -2.85 6.34 -19.78
C LEU A 317 -1.45 6.88 -20.05
N LEU A 318 -0.77 6.33 -21.04
CA LEU A 318 0.57 6.75 -21.45
C LEU A 318 0.46 7.38 -22.83
N THR A 319 0.98 8.60 -22.98
CA THR A 319 0.97 9.33 -24.26
C THR A 319 2.24 10.16 -24.42
N ASP A 320 2.85 10.15 -25.60
CA ASP A 320 4.01 10.98 -25.91
C ASP A 320 3.67 12.21 -26.75
N GLY A 321 2.43 12.24 -27.28
CA GLY A 321 2.03 13.15 -28.33
C GLY A 321 0.96 14.15 -27.93
N ILE A 322 0.82 15.16 -28.79
CA ILE A 322 -0.24 16.15 -28.69
C ILE A 322 -1.57 15.47 -29.09
N PRO A 323 -2.62 15.51 -28.25
CA PRO A 323 -3.94 15.02 -28.64
C PRO A 323 -4.41 15.72 -29.91
N ASN A 324 -4.62 14.98 -30.99
CA ASN A 324 -4.89 15.55 -32.31
C ASN A 324 -5.91 14.74 -33.12
N ALA A 325 -6.62 13.81 -32.47
CA ALA A 325 -7.68 13.03 -33.10
C ALA A 325 -8.84 12.72 -32.16
N TYR A 326 -10.03 12.55 -32.72
CA TYR A 326 -11.26 12.20 -32.02
C TYR A 326 -12.24 11.47 -32.94
N LEU A 327 -13.21 10.77 -32.34
CA LEU A 327 -14.29 10.12 -33.07
C LEU A 327 -15.61 10.83 -32.84
N VAL A 328 -16.40 10.96 -33.91
CA VAL A 328 -17.77 11.44 -33.85
C VAL A 328 -18.78 10.29 -33.98
N ASP A 329 -19.96 10.48 -33.40
CA ASP A 329 -21.14 9.66 -33.60
C ASP A 329 -21.62 9.77 -35.06
N SER A 330 -22.29 8.72 -35.58
CA SER A 330 -22.83 8.73 -36.95
C SER A 330 -23.82 9.88 -37.20
N ARG A 331 -24.47 10.39 -36.15
CA ARG A 331 -25.33 11.58 -36.20
C ARG A 331 -24.59 12.85 -36.61
N ALA A 332 -23.27 12.91 -36.47
CA ALA A 332 -22.47 14.04 -36.94
C ALA A 332 -22.18 14.00 -38.45
N LEU A 333 -22.55 12.92 -39.17
CA LEU A 333 -22.23 12.73 -40.59
C LEU A 333 -23.24 13.36 -41.56
N TYR A 334 -24.00 14.38 -41.14
CA TYR A 334 -24.90 15.10 -42.04
C TYR A 334 -24.12 16.01 -43.00
N ALA A 335 -24.74 16.31 -44.14
CA ALA A 335 -24.14 17.09 -45.22
C ALA A 335 -23.61 18.45 -44.70
N GLY A 336 -22.36 18.77 -45.04
CA GLY A 336 -21.71 20.03 -44.66
C GLY A 336 -21.13 20.09 -43.25
N ASN A 337 -21.29 19.05 -42.41
CA ASN A 337 -20.67 19.04 -41.09
C ASN A 337 -19.19 18.64 -41.12
N ARG A 338 -18.86 17.60 -41.89
CA ARG A 338 -17.48 17.11 -42.06
C ARG A 338 -16.74 18.00 -43.05
N VAL A 339 -15.63 18.57 -42.61
CA VAL A 339 -14.74 19.40 -43.41
C VAL A 339 -13.46 18.60 -43.66
N ASP A 340 -13.28 18.14 -44.90
CA ASP A 340 -12.13 17.36 -45.32
C ASP A 340 -11.11 18.26 -46.03
N LEU A 341 -9.96 18.45 -45.39
CA LEU A 341 -8.81 19.18 -45.91
C LEU A 341 -7.57 18.27 -45.91
N SER A 342 -7.80 16.95 -46.04
CA SER A 342 -6.74 15.94 -46.05
C SER A 342 -5.77 16.19 -47.22
N GLN A 343 -6.29 16.61 -48.37
CA GLN A 343 -5.49 17.04 -49.51
C GLN A 343 -4.84 18.39 -49.21
N GLY A 344 -3.52 18.38 -48.99
CA GLY A 344 -2.68 19.57 -48.80
C GLY A 344 -2.45 20.01 -47.35
N VAL A 345 -3.44 19.87 -46.46
CA VAL A 345 -3.31 20.29 -45.05
C VAL A 345 -3.21 19.09 -44.10
N GLY A 346 -3.64 17.91 -44.52
CA GLY A 346 -3.58 16.70 -43.67
C GLY A 346 -4.55 16.75 -42.48
N ARG A 347 -5.72 17.39 -42.66
CA ARG A 347 -6.68 17.65 -41.58
C ARG A 347 -8.10 17.27 -41.98
N VAL A 348 -8.83 16.66 -41.05
CA VAL A 348 -10.28 16.46 -41.13
C VAL A 348 -10.90 16.97 -39.84
N THR A 349 -11.93 17.80 -39.93
CA THR A 349 -12.64 18.31 -38.73
C THR A 349 -14.14 18.31 -38.93
N PHE A 350 -14.88 18.59 -37.86
CA PHE A 350 -16.33 18.71 -37.86
C PHE A 350 -16.73 20.09 -37.34
N ASN A 351 -17.60 20.78 -38.08
CA ASN A 351 -18.09 22.11 -37.67
C ASN A 351 -18.86 22.04 -36.35
N ASN A 352 -19.66 20.99 -36.17
CA ASN A 352 -20.39 20.69 -34.93
C ASN A 352 -20.14 19.22 -34.56
N PRO A 353 -19.07 18.93 -33.81
CA PRO A 353 -18.74 17.56 -33.43
C PRO A 353 -19.79 17.03 -32.44
N ILE A 354 -20.32 15.84 -32.72
CA ILE A 354 -21.08 15.04 -31.75
C ILE A 354 -20.21 13.82 -31.47
N TYR A 355 -19.62 13.72 -30.29
CA TYR A 355 -18.62 12.67 -30.02
C TYR A 355 -19.23 11.26 -29.93
N ASP A 356 -18.44 10.25 -30.34
CA ASP A 356 -18.83 8.85 -30.19
C ASP A 356 -18.75 8.38 -28.74
N LEU A 357 -19.90 8.31 -28.07
CA LEU A 357 -20.02 7.78 -26.71
C LEU A 357 -20.73 6.43 -26.68
N SER A 358 -20.66 5.68 -27.78
CA SER A 358 -21.22 4.34 -27.88
C SER A 358 -20.41 3.34 -27.04
N PRO A 359 -21.06 2.43 -26.28
CA PRO A 359 -20.38 1.31 -25.65
C PRO A 359 -19.92 0.27 -26.68
N THR A 360 -20.48 0.31 -27.90
CA THR A 360 -20.04 -0.54 -29.00
C THR A 360 -18.72 0.01 -29.53
N LEU A 361 -17.69 -0.82 -29.40
CA LEU A 361 -16.33 -0.52 -29.82
C LEU A 361 -16.16 -0.84 -31.30
N GLY A 362 -15.48 0.03 -32.02
CA GLY A 362 -15.32 -0.06 -33.47
C GLY A 362 -14.79 1.23 -34.06
N TYR A 363 -14.35 1.15 -35.31
CA TYR A 363 -13.73 2.27 -36.01
C TYR A 363 -14.25 2.37 -37.44
N GLU A 364 -14.64 3.59 -37.83
CA GLU A 364 -14.97 3.93 -39.21
C GLU A 364 -14.26 5.25 -39.56
N TYR A 365 -13.50 5.26 -40.65
CA TYR A 365 -12.68 6.41 -41.03
C TYR A 365 -13.52 7.68 -41.29
N SER A 366 -14.75 7.54 -41.79
CA SER A 366 -15.66 8.67 -42.04
C SER A 366 -16.00 9.47 -40.77
N ARG A 367 -15.85 8.84 -39.60
CA ARG A 367 -16.17 9.39 -38.27
C ARG A 367 -14.96 9.98 -37.56
N LEU A 368 -13.79 9.97 -38.19
CA LEU A 368 -12.55 10.47 -37.62
C LEU A 368 -12.36 11.96 -37.90
N GLY A 369 -12.20 12.75 -36.85
CA GLY A 369 -11.58 14.09 -36.92
C GLY A 369 -10.11 13.98 -36.50
N TYR A 370 -9.21 14.61 -37.27
CA TYR A 370 -7.77 14.57 -36.98
C TYR A 370 -7.00 15.73 -37.61
N ASP A 371 -5.81 15.99 -37.07
CA ASP A 371 -4.79 16.84 -37.67
C ASP A 371 -3.42 16.14 -37.60
N LEU A 372 -2.89 15.71 -38.75
CA LEU A 372 -1.65 14.93 -38.85
C LEU A 372 -0.44 15.66 -38.26
N TYR A 373 -0.43 16.99 -38.30
CA TYR A 373 0.73 17.80 -37.93
C TYR A 373 0.57 18.52 -36.60
N SER A 374 -0.57 18.33 -35.91
CA SER A 374 -0.84 18.91 -34.58
C SER A 374 -0.71 20.44 -34.53
N ARG A 375 -1.05 21.13 -35.64
CA ARG A 375 -0.98 22.58 -35.82
C ARG A 375 -2.30 23.29 -35.51
N ASP A 376 -3.41 22.58 -35.59
CA ASP A 376 -4.76 23.10 -35.42
C ASP A 376 -5.24 23.03 -33.97
N SER A 377 -5.41 24.18 -33.33
CA SER A 377 -5.91 24.26 -31.95
C SER A 377 -7.31 23.68 -31.80
N ILE A 378 -8.20 23.91 -32.78
CA ILE A 378 -9.61 23.46 -32.72
C ILE A 378 -9.69 21.93 -32.68
N THR A 379 -8.94 21.24 -33.53
CA THR A 379 -8.89 19.77 -33.55
C THR A 379 -8.30 19.21 -32.26
N ARG A 380 -7.28 19.87 -31.70
CA ARG A 380 -6.73 19.50 -30.39
C ARG A 380 -7.72 19.70 -29.25
N GLU A 381 -8.41 20.84 -29.21
CA GLU A 381 -9.46 21.12 -28.23
C GLU A 381 -10.58 20.08 -28.32
N ASN A 382 -10.99 19.69 -29.53
CA ASN A 382 -11.95 18.62 -29.76
C ASN A 382 -11.46 17.24 -29.30
N SER A 383 -10.17 16.93 -29.51
CA SER A 383 -9.55 15.70 -29.01
C SER A 383 -9.57 15.60 -27.48
N ILE A 384 -9.22 16.70 -26.81
CA ILE A 384 -9.26 16.79 -25.34
C ILE A 384 -10.70 16.75 -24.83
N ALA A 385 -11.62 17.49 -25.46
CA ALA A 385 -13.03 17.51 -25.10
C ALA A 385 -13.67 16.12 -25.25
N TYR A 386 -13.34 15.39 -26.32
CA TYR A 386 -13.79 14.01 -26.52
C TYR A 386 -13.39 13.10 -25.35
N ALA A 387 -12.12 13.16 -24.91
CA ALA A 387 -11.65 12.38 -23.76
C ALA A 387 -12.43 12.71 -22.46
N GLY A 388 -12.80 13.98 -22.27
CA GLY A 388 -13.66 14.38 -21.14
C GLY A 388 -15.06 13.80 -21.20
N GLU A 389 -15.71 13.86 -22.38
CA GLU A 389 -17.05 13.30 -22.54
C GLU A 389 -17.07 11.77 -22.41
N VAL A 390 -16.02 11.09 -22.89
CA VAL A 390 -15.79 9.66 -22.62
C VAL A 390 -15.69 9.40 -21.12
N SER A 391 -14.91 10.22 -20.41
CA SER A 391 -14.74 10.09 -18.96
C SER A 391 -16.05 10.26 -18.19
N LYS A 392 -16.85 11.28 -18.53
CA LYS A 392 -18.18 11.49 -17.95
C LYS A 392 -19.10 10.31 -18.19
N LYS A 393 -19.03 9.70 -19.37
CA LYS A 393 -19.91 8.59 -19.74
C LYS A 393 -19.51 7.27 -19.09
N PHE A 394 -18.22 6.95 -19.08
CA PHE A 394 -17.73 5.61 -18.76
C PHE A 394 -16.90 5.53 -17.47
N GLY A 395 -16.58 6.67 -16.85
CA GLY A 395 -15.71 6.76 -15.69
C GLY A 395 -16.31 6.29 -14.36
N LEU A 396 -17.62 6.03 -14.30
CA LEU A 396 -18.28 5.57 -13.08
C LEU A 396 -17.63 4.26 -12.56
N GLY A 397 -17.24 4.26 -11.29
CA GLY A 397 -16.57 3.13 -10.64
C GLY A 397 -15.06 3.02 -10.91
N VAL A 398 -14.49 3.90 -11.74
CA VAL A 398 -13.04 4.07 -11.84
C VAL A 398 -12.57 4.93 -10.66
N LYS A 399 -11.59 4.45 -9.90
CA LYS A 399 -11.04 5.21 -8.78
C LYS A 399 -10.12 6.33 -9.25
N ARG A 400 -9.18 6.00 -10.16
CA ARG A 400 -8.17 6.95 -10.61
C ARG A 400 -7.71 6.72 -12.04
N VAL A 401 -7.44 7.82 -12.76
CA VAL A 401 -6.72 7.84 -14.04
C VAL A 401 -5.38 8.54 -13.84
N ASN A 402 -4.28 7.80 -14.04
CA ASN A 402 -2.94 8.36 -14.09
C ASN A 402 -2.58 8.62 -15.56
N VAL A 403 -2.40 9.88 -15.92
CA VAL A 403 -1.97 10.30 -17.25
C VAL A 403 -0.48 10.60 -17.21
N ILE A 404 0.28 9.92 -18.05
CA ILE A 404 1.73 10.03 -18.13
C ILE A 404 2.10 10.60 -19.49
N GLY A 405 2.59 11.83 -19.50
CA GLY A 405 3.19 12.46 -20.69
C GLY A 405 4.63 12.00 -20.85
N PHE A 406 4.94 11.19 -21.86
CA PHE A 406 6.24 10.55 -22.03
C PHE A 406 7.02 11.10 -23.22
N SER A 407 7.60 12.30 -23.06
CA SER A 407 8.52 12.89 -24.03
C SER A 407 9.50 13.84 -23.33
N GLY A 408 10.73 13.89 -23.83
CA GLY A 408 11.73 14.89 -23.45
C GLY A 408 11.51 16.25 -24.12
N VAL A 409 10.53 16.36 -25.03
CA VAL A 409 10.20 17.58 -25.76
C VAL A 409 9.00 18.29 -25.13
N ASN A 410 9.24 19.42 -24.48
CA ASN A 410 8.22 20.13 -23.68
C ASN A 410 6.91 20.43 -24.42
N HIS A 411 6.96 20.76 -25.72
CA HIS A 411 5.74 21.13 -26.46
C HIS A 411 4.86 19.93 -26.80
N GLU A 412 5.41 18.72 -26.87
CA GLU A 412 4.64 17.48 -27.17
C GLU A 412 3.76 17.09 -25.98
N ILE A 413 4.23 17.36 -24.76
CA ILE A 413 3.56 17.03 -23.50
C ILE A 413 2.82 18.20 -22.85
N ALA A 414 2.88 19.40 -23.46
CA ALA A 414 2.31 20.63 -22.89
C ALA A 414 0.80 20.53 -22.61
N TYR A 415 0.09 19.66 -23.32
CA TYR A 415 -1.37 19.49 -23.22
C TYR A 415 -1.79 18.34 -22.32
N GLY A 416 -0.83 17.61 -21.73
CA GLY A 416 -1.14 16.47 -20.86
C GLY A 416 -1.93 16.87 -19.61
N GLN A 417 -1.64 18.05 -19.03
CA GLN A 417 -2.41 18.57 -17.90
C GLN A 417 -3.86 18.90 -18.31
N SER A 418 -4.06 19.63 -19.41
CA SER A 418 -5.41 19.96 -19.91
C SER A 418 -6.23 18.72 -20.26
N LEU A 419 -5.60 17.70 -20.84
CA LEU A 419 -6.22 16.39 -21.06
C LEU A 419 -6.64 15.76 -19.73
N THR A 420 -5.76 15.76 -18.73
CA THR A 420 -6.01 15.17 -17.42
C THR A 420 -7.13 15.87 -16.66
N ASP A 421 -7.16 17.21 -16.68
CA ASP A 421 -8.20 18.02 -16.06
C ASP A 421 -9.56 17.71 -16.69
N ARG A 422 -9.58 17.62 -18.03
CA ARG A 422 -10.80 17.32 -18.78
C ARG A 422 -11.32 15.91 -18.52
N ILE A 423 -10.42 14.93 -18.35
CA ILE A 423 -10.77 13.57 -17.89
C ILE A 423 -11.34 13.63 -16.46
N GLY A 424 -10.80 14.47 -15.58
CA GLY A 424 -11.26 14.61 -14.19
C GLY A 424 -12.70 15.09 -14.03
N GLU A 425 -13.27 15.73 -15.05
CA GLU A 425 -14.70 16.08 -15.08
C GLU A 425 -15.63 14.85 -14.98
N GLY A 426 -15.11 13.64 -15.23
CA GLY A 426 -15.84 12.39 -15.04
C GLY A 426 -16.00 11.93 -13.58
N GLY A 427 -15.44 12.67 -12.61
CA GLY A 427 -15.68 12.46 -11.17
C GLY A 427 -14.75 11.47 -10.47
N MET A 428 -13.73 10.94 -11.17
CA MET A 428 -12.66 10.15 -10.57
C MET A 428 -11.44 11.00 -10.25
N GLU A 429 -10.53 10.48 -9.41
CA GLU A 429 -9.25 11.14 -9.20
C GLU A 429 -8.42 11.11 -10.49
N THR A 430 -7.79 12.23 -10.84
CA THR A 430 -6.87 12.29 -11.98
C THR A 430 -5.54 12.87 -11.55
N LYS A 431 -4.47 12.37 -12.18
CA LYS A 431 -3.12 12.86 -11.93
C LYS A 431 -2.32 12.87 -13.22
N TYR A 432 -1.71 14.01 -13.50
CA TYR A 432 -0.77 14.16 -14.60
C TYR A 432 0.66 14.07 -14.06
N VAL A 433 1.52 13.35 -14.78
CA VAL A 433 2.96 13.34 -14.57
C VAL A 433 3.67 13.45 -15.91
N SER A 434 4.63 14.36 -16.01
CA SER A 434 5.56 14.41 -17.13
C SER A 434 6.77 13.52 -16.83
N ALA A 435 7.00 12.53 -17.70
CA ALA A 435 8.16 11.67 -17.68
C ALA A 435 9.06 12.01 -18.88
N THR A 436 10.03 12.90 -18.67
CA THR A 436 10.89 13.43 -19.74
C THR A 436 12.05 12.50 -20.13
N ASN A 437 12.29 11.46 -19.34
CA ASN A 437 13.33 10.46 -19.59
C ASN A 437 12.95 9.07 -19.03
N GLU A 438 13.80 8.09 -19.31
CA GLU A 438 13.62 6.70 -18.90
C GLU A 438 13.54 6.54 -17.36
N GLU A 439 14.36 7.26 -16.59
CA GLU A 439 14.32 7.18 -15.12
C GLU A 439 13.05 7.79 -14.54
N ALA A 440 12.57 8.89 -15.09
CA ALA A 440 11.34 9.56 -14.67
C ALA A 440 10.11 8.69 -14.94
N LEU A 441 10.09 7.97 -16.07
CA LEU A 441 9.04 6.99 -16.36
C LEU A 441 9.04 5.86 -15.34
N GLN A 442 10.22 5.27 -15.06
CA GLN A 442 10.37 4.23 -14.05
C GLN A 442 9.90 4.72 -12.66
N LYS A 443 10.32 5.92 -12.26
CA LYS A 443 9.91 6.52 -10.99
C LYS A 443 8.40 6.70 -10.92
N THR A 444 7.77 7.17 -12.01
CA THR A 444 6.32 7.33 -12.10
C THR A 444 5.60 6.01 -11.89
N PHE A 445 6.09 4.92 -12.49
CA PHE A 445 5.56 3.57 -12.27
C PHE A 445 5.71 3.10 -10.83
N SER A 446 6.87 3.34 -10.20
CA SER A 446 7.07 3.03 -8.79
C SER A 446 6.16 3.85 -7.87
N ASP A 447 5.88 5.11 -8.21
CA ASP A 447 4.96 5.96 -7.45
C ASP A 447 3.51 5.48 -7.60
N ILE A 448 3.09 5.02 -8.79
CA ILE A 448 1.77 4.39 -9.01
C ILE A 448 1.65 3.09 -8.21
N LYS A 449 2.69 2.23 -8.21
CA LYS A 449 2.73 1.01 -7.37
C LYS A 449 2.47 1.34 -5.90
N LYS A 450 3.22 2.30 -5.34
CA LYS A 450 3.04 2.75 -3.95
C LYS A 450 1.63 3.26 -3.70
N GLN A 451 1.07 4.00 -4.65
CA GLN A 451 -0.27 4.55 -4.53
C GLN A 451 -1.33 3.45 -4.50
N ILE A 452 -1.23 2.44 -5.38
CA ILE A 452 -2.11 1.28 -5.40
C ILE A 452 -1.99 0.49 -4.08
N GLN A 453 -0.78 0.32 -3.55
CA GLN A 453 -0.55 -0.32 -2.25
C GLN A 453 -1.21 0.46 -1.10
N GLN A 454 -1.09 1.79 -1.11
CA GLN A 454 -1.73 2.67 -0.11
C GLN A 454 -3.26 2.64 -0.21
N ASP A 455 -3.81 2.60 -1.42
CA ASP A 455 -5.25 2.53 -1.62
C ASP A 455 -5.84 1.19 -1.17
N LEU A 456 -5.13 0.10 -1.46
CA LEU A 456 -5.47 -1.22 -0.94
C LEU A 456 -5.49 -1.20 0.59
N TRP A 457 -4.53 -0.52 1.21
CA TRP A 457 -4.42 -0.34 2.66
C TRP A 457 -5.59 0.44 3.28
N PHE A 458 -6.06 1.53 2.64
CA PHE A 458 -7.14 2.35 3.18
C PHE A 458 -8.48 1.61 3.23
N VAL A 459 -8.75 0.77 2.23
CA VAL A 459 -10.06 0.13 2.06
C VAL A 459 -10.13 -1.24 2.75
N SER A 460 -9.00 -1.89 3.01
CA SER A 460 -8.97 -3.25 3.60
C SER A 460 -8.54 -3.33 5.07
N GLY A 461 -8.01 -2.25 5.67
CA GLY A 461 -7.53 -2.26 7.06
C GLY A 461 -8.55 -1.75 8.10
N PRO A 462 -8.39 -2.09 9.39
CA PRO A 462 -9.28 -1.71 10.48
C PRO A 462 -9.28 -0.22 10.82
#